data_AF-A0A356QH84-F1
#
_entry.id   AF-A0A356QH84-F1
#
_cell.length_a   1.000
_cell.length_b   1.000
_cell.length_c   1.000
_cell.angle_alpha   90.00
_cell.angle_beta   90.00
_cell.angle_gamma   90.00
#
_symmetry.space_group_name_H-M   'P 1'
#
loop_
_entity.id
_entity.type
_entity.pdbx_description
1 polymer ?
#
loop_
_entity_poly.entity_id
_entity_poly.type
_entity_poly.pdbx_seq_one_letter_code
_entity_poly.pdbx_strand_id
1 'polypeptide(L)'
;MKHALYGMLLALQFLTRLPLPVACPWTPATRRWAIRAYPLVGLMVGALLACVALLLGQWQTPSPIAALVLLSLWVAISGGLHLDGVMDLADALGSNQ
;
A
#
# COMPACT_ATOMS: atom_id res chain seq x y z
N MET A 1 12.92 -5.78 20.35
CA MET A 1 13.25 -5.61 18.92
C MET A 1 12.55 -6.62 18.02
N LYS A 2 12.55 -7.93 18.32
CA LYS A 2 11.90 -8.96 17.48
C LYS A 2 10.42 -8.66 17.15
N HIS A 3 9.64 -8.18 18.11
CA HIS A 3 8.23 -7.80 17.87
C HIS A 3 8.05 -6.63 16.90
N ALA A 4 8.97 -5.67 16.90
CA ALA A 4 8.93 -4.53 15.99
C ALA A 4 9.25 -4.96 14.55
N LEU A 5 10.25 -5.83 14.39
CA LEU A 5 10.60 -6.42 13.09
C LEU A 5 9.44 -7.24 12.52
N TYR A 6 8.87 -8.16 13.30
CA TYR A 6 7.70 -8.92 12.87
C TYR A 6 6.49 -8.03 12.60
N GLY A 7 6.30 -6.94 13.36
CA GLY A 7 5.28 -5.95 13.09
C GLY A 7 5.47 -5.27 11.73
N MET A 8 6.68 -4.82 11.41
CA MET A 8 7.00 -4.25 10.09
C MET A 8 6.75 -5.24 8.95
N LEU A 9 7.14 -6.50 9.12
CA LEU A 9 6.90 -7.55 8.13
C LEU A 9 5.40 -7.82 7.94
N LEU A 10 4.63 -7.88 9.03
CA LEU A 10 3.16 -8.00 8.96
C LEU A 10 2.52 -6.80 8.26
N ALA A 11 3.01 -5.57 8.51
CA ALA A 11 2.53 -4.37 7.82
C ALA A 11 2.81 -4.43 6.31
N LEU A 12 4.00 -4.88 5.90
CA LEU A 12 4.34 -5.08 4.49
C LEU A 12 3.47 -6.17 3.84
N GLN A 13 3.26 -7.31 4.53
CA GLN A 13 2.40 -8.39 4.04
C GLN A 13 0.93 -7.97 3.91
N PHE A 14 0.45 -7.06 4.76
CA PHE A 14 -0.93 -6.59 4.73
C PHE A 14 -1.15 -5.49 3.69
N LEU A 15 -0.27 -4.48 3.64
CA LEU A 15 -0.45 -3.31 2.77
C LEU A 15 0.07 -3.52 1.34
N THR A 16 0.78 -4.62 1.06
CA THR A 16 1.32 -4.92 -0.27
C THR A 16 1.08 -6.39 -0.66
N ARG A 17 1.01 -6.66 -1.97
CA ARG A 17 0.97 -8.01 -2.56
C ARG A 17 2.34 -8.61 -2.83
N LEU A 18 3.41 -8.00 -2.33
CA LEU A 18 4.75 -8.55 -2.53
C LEU A 18 4.87 -9.86 -1.74
N PRO A 19 5.29 -10.96 -2.39
CA PRO A 19 5.42 -12.24 -1.70
C PRO A 19 6.55 -12.16 -0.68
N LEU A 20 6.19 -12.12 0.60
CA LEU A 20 7.12 -12.14 1.71
C LEU A 20 6.94 -13.45 2.48
N PRO A 21 7.66 -14.54 2.11
CA PRO A 21 7.48 -15.88 2.66
C PRO A 21 8.10 -16.01 4.07
N VAL A 22 7.68 -15.13 4.99
CA VAL A 22 8.15 -15.10 6.38
C VAL A 22 6.95 -15.26 7.31
N ALA A 23 6.92 -16.39 8.01
CA ALA A 23 5.91 -16.66 9.04
C ALA A 23 6.13 -15.73 10.25
N CYS A 24 5.27 -14.72 10.38
CA CYS A 24 5.32 -13.78 11.50
C CYS A 24 4.29 -14.17 12.58
N PRO A 25 4.68 -14.29 13.87
CA PRO A 25 3.73 -14.63 14.92
C PRO A 25 2.59 -13.60 15.02
N TRP A 26 1.34 -14.05 14.96
CA TRP A 26 0.16 -13.19 15.10
C TRP A 26 -0.24 -13.05 16.58
N THR A 27 0.39 -12.11 17.28
CA THR A 27 0.18 -11.86 18.71
C THR A 27 -0.29 -10.42 18.93
N PRO A 28 -0.88 -10.08 20.10
CA PRO A 28 -1.22 -8.68 20.41
C PRO A 28 -0.01 -7.74 20.30
N ALA A 29 1.19 -8.19 20.66
CA ALA A 29 2.41 -7.38 20.59
C ALA A 29 2.84 -7.08 19.16
N THR A 30 2.88 -8.09 18.28
CA THR A 30 3.29 -7.92 16.87
C THR A 30 2.25 -7.14 16.07
N ARG A 31 0.95 -7.35 16.30
CA ARG A 31 -0.13 -6.54 15.70
C ARG A 31 -0.02 -5.06 16.05
N ARG A 32 0.21 -4.73 17.32
CA ARG A 32 0.42 -3.36 17.77
C ARG A 32 1.61 -2.69 17.08
N TRP A 33 2.68 -3.45 16.84
CA TRP A 33 3.83 -2.96 16.10
C TRP A 33 3.55 -2.82 14.60
N ALA A 34 2.74 -3.70 14.01
CA ALA A 34 2.34 -3.60 12.61
C ALA A 34 1.60 -2.28 12.32
N ILE A 35 0.58 -1.94 13.10
CA ILE A 35 -0.18 -0.69 12.92
C ILE A 35 0.75 0.54 13.00
N ARG A 36 1.71 0.54 13.94
CA ARG A 36 2.72 1.62 14.06
C ARG A 36 3.62 1.72 12.83
N ALA A 37 3.80 0.64 12.10
CA ALA A 37 4.62 0.58 10.90
C ALA A 37 3.87 0.96 9.61
N TYR A 38 2.54 1.10 9.64
CA TYR A 38 1.75 1.45 8.45
C TYR A 38 2.20 2.75 7.78
N PRO A 39 2.47 3.86 8.51
CA PRO A 39 2.97 5.09 7.89
C PRO A 39 4.32 4.90 7.18
N LEU A 40 5.19 4.04 7.72
CA LEU A 40 6.49 3.76 7.10
C LEU A 40 6.32 2.98 5.80
N VAL A 41 5.46 1.96 5.77
CA VAL A 41 5.13 1.22 4.55
C VAL A 41 4.46 2.14 3.52
N GLY A 42 3.55 3.01 3.96
CA GLY A 42 2.95 4.04 3.11
C GLY A 42 3.99 4.99 2.51
N LEU A 43 4.97 5.43 3.31
CA LEU A 43 6.09 6.25 2.82
C LEU A 43 6.94 5.50 1.78
N MET A 44 7.18 4.20 1.98
CA MET A 44 7.92 3.39 1.00
C MET A 44 7.20 3.31 -0.35
N VAL A 45 5.88 3.05 -0.32
CA VAL A 45 5.06 3.01 -1.54
C VAL A 45 5.00 4.39 -2.19
N GLY A 46 4.78 5.45 -1.40
CA GLY A 46 4.73 6.83 -1.89
C GLY A 46 6.06 7.29 -2.50
N ALA A 47 7.19 6.94 -1.88
CA ALA A 47 8.52 7.24 -2.41
C ALA A 47 8.75 6.55 -3.77
N LEU A 48 8.37 5.27 -3.89
CA LEU A 48 8.45 4.55 -5.16
C LEU A 48 7.60 5.23 -6.25
N LEU A 49 6.36 5.58 -5.95
CA LEU A 49 5.48 6.30 -6.89
C LEU A 49 6.05 7.66 -7.27
N ALA A 50 6.60 8.41 -6.31
CA ALA A 50 7.24 9.70 -6.56
C ALA A 50 8.47 9.55 -7.48
N CYS A 51 9.32 8.54 -7.26
CA CYS A 51 10.45 8.26 -8.14
C CYS A 51 9.97 7.97 -9.58
N VAL A 52 8.94 7.14 -9.75
CA VAL A 52 8.38 6.84 -11.07
C VAL A 52 7.77 8.10 -11.70
N ALA A 53 7.06 8.92 -10.93
CA ALA A 53 6.47 10.17 -11.43
C ALA A 53 7.55 11.15 -11.92
N LEU A 54 8.64 11.31 -11.16
CA LEU A 54 9.78 12.15 -11.55
C LEU A 54 10.45 11.64 -12.84
N LEU A 55 10.62 10.32 -12.96
CA LEU A 55 11.16 9.71 -14.18
C LEU A 55 10.27 9.96 -15.39
N LEU A 56 8.95 9.73 -15.28
CA LEU A 56 8.00 10.00 -16.36
C LEU A 56 8.00 11.48 -16.77
N GLY A 57 8.23 12.39 -15.82
CA GLY A 57 8.40 13.82 -16.07
C GLY A 57 9.64 14.16 -16.90
N GLN A 58 10.75 13.45 -16.72
CA GLN A 58 11.96 13.63 -17.54
C GLN A 58 11.73 13.30 -19.02
N TRP A 59 10.72 12.46 -19.32
CA TRP A 59 10.38 12.01 -20.66
C TRP A 59 9.21 12.80 -21.26
N GLN A 60 8.78 13.89 -20.59
CA GLN A 60 7.63 14.71 -20.96
C GLN A 60 6.36 13.88 -21.22
N THR A 61 6.18 12.80 -20.45
CA THR A 61 5.04 11.89 -20.62
C THR A 61 3.73 12.66 -20.44
N PRO A 62 2.74 12.53 -21.36
CA PRO A 62 1.44 13.15 -21.20
C PRO A 62 0.75 12.76 -19.88
N SER A 63 0.15 13.73 -19.20
CA SER A 63 -0.47 13.55 -17.87
C SER A 63 -1.42 12.34 -17.77
N PRO A 64 -2.33 12.08 -18.74
CA PRO A 64 -3.21 10.91 -18.66
C PRO A 64 -2.46 9.57 -18.64
N ILE A 65 -1.37 9.47 -19.40
CA ILE A 65 -0.54 8.26 -19.47
C ILE A 65 0.24 8.11 -18.16
N ALA A 66 0.81 9.19 -17.64
CA ALA A 66 1.51 9.16 -16.36
C ALA A 66 0.58 8.74 -15.20
N ALA A 67 -0.64 9.29 -15.15
CA ALA A 67 -1.64 8.92 -14.17
C ALA A 67 -2.02 7.43 -14.26
N LEU A 68 -2.23 6.92 -15.48
CA LEU A 68 -2.53 5.51 -15.70
C LEU A 68 -1.40 4.60 -15.19
N VAL A 69 -0.14 4.94 -15.51
CA VAL A 69 1.03 4.16 -15.05
C VAL A 69 1.14 4.16 -13.53
N LEU A 70 1.04 5.34 -12.91
CA LEU A 70 1.16 5.48 -11.45
C LEU A 70 0.02 4.76 -10.72
N LEU A 71 -1.22 4.91 -11.18
CA LEU A 71 -2.37 4.21 -10.62
C LEU A 71 -2.23 2.70 -10.76
N SER A 72 -1.85 2.23 -11.95
CA SER A 72 -1.65 0.80 -12.20
C SER A 72 -0.55 0.21 -11.33
N LEU A 73 0.56 0.93 -11.16
CA LEU A 73 1.66 0.52 -10.28
C LEU A 73 1.21 0.45 -8.81
N TRP A 74 0.49 1.48 -8.34
CA TRP A 74 -0.02 1.52 -6.98
C TRP A 74 -1.00 0.37 -6.70
N VAL A 75 -1.92 0.09 -7.62
CA VAL A 75 -2.86 -1.04 -7.53
C VAL A 75 -2.11 -2.38 -7.59
N ALA A 76 -1.13 -2.52 -8.49
CA ALA A 76 -0.35 -3.75 -8.61
C ALA A 76 0.37 -4.10 -7.29
N ILE A 77 1.00 -3.11 -6.66
CA ILE A 77 1.76 -3.26 -5.41
C ILE A 77 0.83 -3.46 -4.22
N SER A 78 -0.25 -2.68 -4.09
CA SER A 78 -1.16 -2.78 -2.94
C SER A 78 -2.17 -3.93 -3.05
N GLY A 79 -2.39 -4.45 -4.25
CA GLY A 79 -3.47 -5.40 -4.52
C GLY A 79 -4.85 -4.79 -4.59
N GLY A 80 -4.96 -3.46 -4.67
CA GLY A 80 -6.24 -2.77 -4.69
C GLY A 80 -6.86 -2.53 -3.32
N LEU A 81 -6.21 -2.91 -2.21
CA LEU A 81 -6.74 -2.75 -0.84
C LEU A 81 -7.23 -1.33 -0.53
N HIS A 82 -6.52 -0.30 -1.02
CA HIS A 82 -6.92 1.09 -0.80
C HIS A 82 -8.12 1.50 -1.67
N LEU A 83 -8.23 0.92 -2.87
CA LEU A 83 -9.35 1.15 -3.78
C LEU A 83 -10.60 0.44 -3.26
N ASP A 84 -10.43 -0.74 -2.67
CA ASP A 84 -11.47 -1.52 -2.00
C ASP A 84 -12.17 -0.69 -0.91
N GLY A 85 -11.42 0.02 -0.06
CA GLY A 85 -12.02 0.90 0.94
C GLY A 85 -12.85 2.07 0.36
N VAL A 86 -12.55 2.52 -0.86
CA VAL A 86 -13.40 3.50 -1.57
C VAL A 86 -14.69 2.83 -2.07
N MET A 87 -14.59 1.59 -2.55
CA MET A 87 -15.74 0.79 -2.97
C MET A 87 -16.66 0.47 -1.78
N ASP A 88 -16.09 0.06 -0.65
CA ASP A 88 -16.82 -0.18 0.60
C ASP A 88 -17.61 1.06 1.05
N LEU A 89 -17.01 2.24 0.94
CA LEU A 89 -17.68 3.50 1.25
C LEU A 89 -18.85 3.76 0.29
N ALA A 90 -18.64 3.54 -1.01
CA ALA A 90 -19.68 3.72 -2.02
C ALA A 90 -20.85 2.75 -1.79
N ASP A 91 -20.56 1.48 -1.50
CA ASP A 91 -21.56 0.44 -1.21
C ASP A 91 -22.38 0.79 0.03
N ALA A 92 -21.72 1.26 1.09
CA ALA A 92 -22.40 1.71 2.32
C ALA A 92 -23.30 2.93 2.10
N LEU A 93 -22.89 3.88 1.26
CA LEU A 93 -23.72 5.04 0.90
C LEU A 93 -24.89 4.66 -0.01
N GLY A 94 -24.70 3.69 -0.90
CA GLY A 94 -25.72 3.21 -1.83
C GLY A 94 -26.75 2.26 -1.20
N SER A 95 -26.43 1.61 -0.08
CA SER A 95 -27.32 0.60 0.54
C SER A 95 -28.54 1.17 1.27
N ASN A 96 -28.62 2.50 1.43
CA ASN A 96 -29.72 3.18 2.14
C ASN A 96 -30.61 4.01 1.19
N GLN A 97 -30.66 3.61 -0.08
CA GLN A 97 -31.62 4.07 -1.09
C GLN A 97 -32.65 2.96 -1.33
#